data_AF-A0A356KXL0-F1
#
_entry.id   AF-A0A356KXL0-F1
#
_cell.length_a   1.000
_cell.length_b   1.000
_cell.length_c   1.000
_cell.angle_alpha   90.00
_cell.angle_beta   90.00
_cell.angle_gamma   90.00
#
_symmetry.space_group_name_H-M   'P 1'
#
loop_
_entity.id
_entity.type
_entity.pdbx_description
1 polymer ?
#
loop_
_entity_poly.entity_id
_entity_poly.type
_entity_poly.pdbx_seq_one_letter_code
_entity_poly.pdbx_strand_id
1 'polypeptide(L)'
;MGVTVQPLSTLRTQSCEEHERAYGEQRLPCGPDHHAYRGGAMGDPDDIDDVPRIYVACLACYSAGRLHGRWFDVGTDPDGLHHEVLSYFATGCETCGSYEPECPECRAFATPFPCGGEELAVHDREGLGSAGEGYDLEHLCAVAALLEDFPERPVLAYLSEVDRDVEQAREGLRDSYAGSWNSAAEWAESWAEDADLGVEQLWPYVDWAHFAHDLELGGDVRTVEAEGSVHMFWR
;
A
#
# COMPACT_ATOMS: atom_id res chain seq x y z
N MET A 1 -41.69 -48.54 -18.37
CA MET A 1 -40.93 -48.26 -17.13
C MET A 1 -40.14 -46.99 -17.38
N GLY A 2 -40.67 -45.84 -16.94
CA GLY A 2 -40.10 -44.54 -17.22
C GLY A 2 -39.02 -44.19 -16.20
N VAL A 3 -37.86 -43.72 -16.67
CA VAL A 3 -36.80 -43.16 -15.83
C VAL A 3 -37.08 -41.67 -15.67
N THR A 4 -37.45 -41.26 -14.47
CA THR A 4 -37.62 -39.86 -14.08
C THR A 4 -36.24 -39.25 -13.84
N VAL A 5 -35.88 -38.24 -14.62
CA VAL A 5 -34.67 -37.44 -14.43
C VAL A 5 -35.02 -36.30 -13.47
N GLN A 6 -34.32 -36.20 -12.33
CA GLN A 6 -34.52 -35.11 -11.38
C GLN A 6 -33.74 -33.85 -11.80
N PRO A 7 -34.25 -32.64 -11.54
CA PRO A 7 -33.55 -31.39 -11.85
C PRO A 7 -32.38 -31.15 -10.89
N LEU A 8 -31.28 -30.60 -11.43
CA LEU A 8 -30.01 -30.29 -10.77
C LEU A 8 -30.07 -29.22 -9.65
N SER A 9 -31.24 -28.67 -9.33
CA SER A 9 -31.40 -27.63 -8.31
C SER A 9 -31.44 -28.16 -6.87
N THR A 10 -31.54 -29.49 -6.67
CA THR A 10 -31.73 -30.10 -5.34
C THR A 10 -30.48 -30.74 -4.74
N LEU A 11 -29.36 -30.79 -5.48
CA LEU A 11 -28.10 -31.38 -5.00
C LEU A 11 -27.17 -30.36 -4.31
N ARG A 12 -27.45 -29.05 -4.41
CA ARG A 12 -26.57 -28.01 -3.86
C ARG A 12 -26.88 -27.61 -2.41
N THR A 13 -28.03 -28.00 -1.87
CA THR A 13 -28.43 -27.67 -0.49
C THR A 13 -28.12 -28.77 0.53
N GLN A 14 -27.89 -30.01 0.09
CA GLN A 14 -27.57 -31.12 1.01
C GLN A 14 -26.12 -31.12 1.51
N SER A 15 -25.16 -30.53 0.79
CA SER A 15 -23.75 -30.54 1.24
C SER A 15 -23.41 -29.44 2.24
N CYS A 16 -24.25 -28.42 2.41
CA CYS A 16 -24.03 -27.35 3.40
C CYS A 16 -24.57 -27.75 4.78
N GLU A 17 -25.73 -28.40 4.85
CA GLU A 17 -26.35 -28.78 6.14
C GLU A 17 -25.65 -29.96 6.84
N GLU A 18 -24.89 -30.79 6.12
CA GLU A 18 -24.10 -31.89 6.73
C GLU A 18 -22.74 -31.42 7.28
N HIS A 19 -22.17 -30.32 6.75
CA HIS A 19 -20.89 -29.80 7.23
C HIS A 19 -21.03 -29.02 8.56
N GLU A 20 -22.18 -28.39 8.79
CA GLU A 20 -22.46 -27.60 10.00
C GLU A 20 -22.83 -28.44 11.24
N ARG A 21 -22.95 -29.77 11.12
CA ARG A 21 -23.22 -30.68 12.25
C ARG A 21 -21.99 -31.42 12.81
N ALA A 22 -20.81 -31.27 12.21
CA ALA A 22 -19.63 -32.05 12.60
C ALA A 22 -18.67 -31.36 13.58
N TYR A 23 -18.82 -30.05 13.85
CA TYR A 23 -17.92 -29.31 14.74
C TYR A 23 -18.62 -28.85 16.02
N GLY A 24 -19.01 -29.84 16.84
CA GLY A 24 -19.37 -29.64 18.23
C GLY A 24 -18.13 -29.42 19.10
N GLU A 25 -18.15 -28.33 19.87
CA GLU A 25 -17.54 -28.13 21.18
C GLU A 25 -16.21 -28.87 21.48
N GLN A 26 -15.08 -28.25 21.16
CA GLN A 26 -13.82 -28.53 21.86
C GLN A 26 -13.24 -27.23 22.42
N ARG A 27 -13.43 -27.03 23.73
CA ARG A 27 -12.71 -26.03 24.54
C ARG A 27 -11.22 -26.37 24.52
N LEU A 28 -10.41 -25.52 23.90
CA LEU A 28 -8.96 -25.51 24.08
C LEU A 28 -8.60 -24.64 25.31
N PRO A 29 -7.61 -25.05 26.13
CA PRO A 29 -7.27 -24.38 27.39
C PRO A 29 -6.53 -23.06 27.17
N CYS A 30 -6.78 -22.13 28.07
CA CYS A 30 -6.11 -20.84 28.22
C CYS A 30 -4.58 -20.97 28.30
N GLY A 31 -3.87 -20.37 27.33
CA GLY A 31 -2.45 -20.04 27.42
C GLY A 31 -2.24 -18.64 28.02
N PRO A 32 -1.04 -18.34 28.56
CA PRO A 32 -0.85 -17.20 29.44
C PRO A 32 -0.84 -15.85 28.73
N ASP A 33 -1.68 -14.95 29.23
CA ASP A 33 -1.62 -13.48 29.28
C ASP A 33 -0.57 -12.79 28.40
N HIS A 34 -0.92 -12.53 27.14
CA HIS A 34 -0.28 -11.47 26.36
C HIS A 34 -0.93 -10.13 26.72
N HIS A 35 -0.11 -9.31 27.36
CA HIS A 35 -0.26 -7.90 27.71
C HIS A 35 -1.34 -7.10 26.97
N ALA A 36 -2.18 -6.47 27.79
CA ALA A 36 -3.26 -5.56 27.44
C ALA A 36 -2.84 -4.44 26.47
N TYR A 37 -3.52 -4.39 25.31
CA TYR A 37 -3.55 -3.24 24.43
C TYR A 37 -4.32 -2.11 25.14
N ARG A 38 -3.62 -1.03 25.54
CA ARG A 38 -4.27 0.22 25.97
C ARG A 38 -4.66 0.99 24.72
N GLY A 39 -5.93 1.38 24.65
CA GLY A 39 -6.54 2.04 23.50
C GLY A 39 -5.86 3.35 23.09
N GLY A 40 -5.80 3.54 21.77
CA GLY A 40 -5.66 4.82 21.08
C GLY A 40 -6.95 5.10 20.29
N ALA A 41 -7.20 6.38 20.07
CA ALA A 41 -8.45 7.00 19.63
C ALA A 41 -9.07 6.46 18.33
N MET A 42 -10.38 6.65 18.18
CA MET A 42 -11.04 6.57 16.88
C MET A 42 -10.37 7.57 15.92
N GLY A 43 -9.86 7.07 14.80
CA GLY A 43 -9.25 7.86 13.73
C GLY A 43 -10.19 8.94 13.19
N ASP A 44 -9.58 10.03 12.73
CA ASP A 44 -10.22 11.21 12.16
C ASP A 44 -10.83 10.84 10.79
N PRO A 45 -12.08 11.20 10.45
CA PRO A 45 -12.68 10.87 9.16
C PRO A 45 -11.99 11.47 7.92
N ASP A 46 -10.95 12.30 8.10
CA ASP A 46 -10.07 12.77 7.02
C ASP A 46 -8.87 11.81 6.73
N ASP A 47 -8.75 10.64 7.41
CA ASP A 47 -7.80 9.53 7.12
C ASP A 47 -8.12 8.77 5.80
N ILE A 48 -8.57 9.47 4.77
CA ILE A 48 -8.68 8.92 3.41
C ILE A 48 -7.27 8.76 2.77
N ASP A 49 -6.23 9.30 3.39
CA ASP A 49 -4.83 9.30 2.92
C ASP A 49 -4.02 8.05 3.35
N ASP A 50 -4.63 7.04 3.98
CA ASP A 50 -3.91 5.89 4.52
C ASP A 50 -3.74 4.69 3.58
N VAL A 51 -4.64 4.54 2.61
CA VAL A 51 -4.55 3.45 1.62
C VAL A 51 -4.02 4.02 0.31
N PRO A 52 -2.89 3.55 -0.22
CA PRO A 52 -2.36 4.02 -1.49
C PRO A 52 -3.34 3.69 -2.63
N ARG A 53 -3.46 4.57 -3.63
CA ARG A 53 -4.42 4.44 -4.73
C ARG A 53 -3.80 4.69 -6.10
N ILE A 54 -4.37 4.06 -7.13
CA ILE A 54 -3.97 4.26 -8.53
C ILE A 54 -5.18 4.56 -9.41
N TYR A 55 -5.02 5.51 -10.33
CA TYR A 55 -5.98 5.76 -11.39
C TYR A 55 -5.56 5.00 -12.64
N VAL A 56 -6.33 3.94 -12.96
CA VAL A 56 -6.10 3.13 -14.15
C VAL A 56 -7.05 3.58 -15.25
N ALA A 57 -6.52 3.85 -16.45
CA ALA A 57 -7.31 4.22 -17.61
C ALA A 57 -6.96 3.36 -18.85
N CYS A 58 -7.93 3.27 -19.76
CA CYS A 58 -7.78 2.62 -21.05
C CYS A 58 -7.10 3.55 -22.06
N LEU A 59 -5.92 3.17 -22.54
CA LEU A 59 -5.10 3.95 -23.48
C LEU A 59 -5.79 4.13 -24.84
N ALA A 60 -6.49 3.10 -25.32
CA ALA A 60 -7.28 3.20 -26.56
C ALA A 60 -8.42 4.22 -26.43
N CYS A 61 -9.13 4.23 -25.30
CA CYS A 61 -10.15 5.26 -25.02
C CYS A 61 -9.52 6.66 -24.95
N TYR A 62 -8.40 6.78 -24.23
CA TYR A 62 -7.69 8.06 -24.08
C TYR A 62 -7.27 8.64 -25.44
N SER A 63 -6.64 7.82 -26.30
CA SER A 63 -6.24 8.23 -27.66
C SER A 63 -7.41 8.61 -28.56
N ALA A 64 -8.60 8.08 -28.29
CA ALA A 64 -9.86 8.43 -28.96
C ALA A 64 -10.60 9.62 -28.31
N GLY A 65 -9.97 10.31 -27.34
CA GLY A 65 -10.54 11.46 -26.63
C GLY A 65 -11.64 11.10 -25.63
N ARG A 66 -11.62 9.87 -25.10
CA ARG A 66 -12.61 9.32 -24.15
C ARG A 66 -11.92 9.06 -22.81
N LEU A 67 -12.40 9.69 -21.75
CA LEU A 67 -11.87 9.48 -20.39
C LEU A 67 -12.58 8.26 -19.78
N HIS A 68 -11.95 7.09 -19.92
CA HIS A 68 -12.44 5.84 -19.35
C HIS A 68 -11.39 5.23 -18.44
N GLY A 69 -11.63 5.34 -17.13
CA GLY A 69 -10.76 4.87 -16.07
C GLY A 69 -11.38 5.07 -14.70
N ARG A 70 -10.78 4.45 -13.68
CA ARG A 70 -11.26 4.47 -12.30
C ARG A 70 -10.07 4.42 -11.33
N TRP A 71 -10.29 4.95 -10.12
CA TRP A 71 -9.43 4.77 -8.96
C TRP A 71 -9.61 3.40 -8.32
N PHE A 72 -8.50 2.75 -8.01
CA PHE A 72 -8.42 1.48 -7.31
C PHE A 72 -7.50 1.61 -6.10
N ASP A 73 -7.89 0.99 -5.00
CA ASP A 73 -7.07 0.91 -3.79
C ASP A 73 -5.98 -0.15 -4.01
N VAL A 74 -4.75 0.18 -3.63
CA VAL A 74 -3.59 -0.70 -3.79
C VAL A 74 -3.29 -1.36 -2.44
N GLY A 75 -3.66 -2.63 -2.34
CA GLY A 75 -3.24 -3.51 -1.25
C GLY A 75 -1.99 -4.31 -1.58
N THR A 76 -1.80 -5.43 -0.88
CA THR A 76 -0.63 -6.31 -1.03
C THR A 76 -0.86 -7.52 -1.95
N ASP A 77 -2.04 -7.65 -2.54
CA ASP A 77 -2.42 -8.75 -3.45
C ASP A 77 -2.49 -8.26 -4.92
N PRO A 78 -1.41 -8.44 -5.72
CA PRO A 78 -1.39 -7.98 -7.10
C PRO A 78 -2.36 -8.74 -8.01
N ASP A 79 -2.58 -10.04 -7.75
CA ASP A 79 -3.53 -10.84 -8.53
C ASP A 79 -4.97 -10.40 -8.26
N GLY A 80 -5.30 -10.14 -6.99
CA GLY A 80 -6.59 -9.58 -6.57
C GLY A 80 -6.85 -8.22 -7.20
N LEU A 81 -5.88 -7.31 -7.12
CA LEU A 81 -5.98 -5.98 -7.73
C LEU A 81 -6.14 -6.08 -9.26
N HIS A 82 -5.36 -6.93 -9.92
CA HIS A 82 -5.46 -7.12 -11.36
C HIS A 82 -6.84 -7.66 -11.76
N HIS A 83 -7.38 -8.61 -11.00
CA HIS A 83 -8.72 -9.14 -11.23
C HIS A 83 -9.78 -8.05 -11.09
N GLU A 84 -9.69 -7.20 -10.07
CA GLU A 84 -10.62 -6.08 -9.86
C GLU A 84 -10.59 -5.10 -11.04
N VAL A 85 -9.38 -4.68 -11.45
CA VAL A 85 -9.19 -3.78 -12.59
C VAL A 85 -9.81 -4.36 -13.86
N LEU A 86 -9.48 -5.62 -14.20
CA LEU A 86 -10.04 -6.27 -15.38
C LEU A 86 -11.56 -6.45 -15.29
N SER A 87 -12.10 -6.73 -14.11
CA SER A 87 -13.54 -6.85 -13.89
C SER A 87 -14.27 -5.53 -14.19
N TYR A 88 -13.71 -4.40 -13.77
CA TYR A 88 -14.26 -3.07 -14.11
C TYR A 88 -14.30 -2.87 -15.64
N PHE A 89 -13.18 -3.10 -16.33
CA PHE A 89 -13.12 -2.93 -17.78
C PHE A 89 -13.89 -3.98 -18.57
N ALA A 90 -14.18 -5.15 -17.99
CA ALA A 90 -15.02 -6.19 -18.59
C ALA A 90 -16.52 -5.91 -18.43
N THR A 91 -16.95 -5.31 -17.32
CA THR A 91 -18.35 -5.00 -17.04
C THR A 91 -18.83 -3.69 -17.69
N GLY A 92 -17.89 -2.84 -18.11
CA GLY A 92 -18.16 -1.54 -18.72
C GLY A 92 -18.33 -0.43 -17.68
N CYS A 93 -18.65 0.78 -18.13
CA CYS A 93 -18.80 1.94 -17.25
C CYS A 93 -19.87 1.70 -16.17
N GLU A 94 -19.51 1.95 -14.90
CA GLU A 94 -20.38 1.86 -13.72
C GLU A 94 -21.73 2.55 -13.89
N THR A 95 -21.77 3.62 -14.68
CA THR A 95 -22.97 4.43 -14.91
C THR A 95 -23.93 3.80 -15.91
N CYS A 96 -23.45 3.06 -16.91
CA CYS A 96 -24.30 2.58 -18.00
C CYS A 96 -24.54 1.07 -18.01
N GLY A 97 -23.71 0.26 -17.32
CA GLY A 97 -23.92 -1.18 -17.10
C GLY A 97 -24.22 -2.03 -18.34
N SER A 98 -23.92 -1.52 -19.54
CA SER A 98 -24.27 -2.15 -20.81
C SER A 98 -23.12 -2.04 -21.82
N TYR A 99 -22.97 -3.10 -22.61
CA TYR A 99 -21.82 -3.38 -23.46
C TYR A 99 -22.08 -3.09 -24.96
N GLU A 100 -23.32 -2.74 -25.33
CA GLU A 100 -23.78 -2.77 -26.72
C GLU A 100 -23.88 -1.40 -27.43
N PRO A 101 -24.09 -0.26 -26.74
CA PRO A 101 -23.91 1.08 -27.31
C PRO A 101 -22.77 1.88 -26.66
N GLU A 102 -22.27 2.89 -27.39
CA GLU A 102 -21.40 3.94 -26.85
C GLU A 102 -22.03 4.52 -25.57
N CYS A 103 -21.30 4.47 -24.45
CA CYS A 103 -21.79 5.02 -23.20
C CYS A 103 -22.09 6.52 -23.39
N PRO A 104 -23.30 7.02 -23.11
CA PRO A 104 -23.64 8.43 -23.36
C PRO A 104 -22.81 9.42 -22.51
N GLU A 105 -22.20 8.94 -21.42
CA GLU A 105 -21.44 9.76 -20.46
C GLU A 105 -19.93 9.71 -20.73
N CYS A 106 -19.30 8.53 -20.60
CA CYS A 106 -17.86 8.41 -20.85
C CYS A 106 -17.51 8.28 -22.34
N ARG A 107 -18.52 8.05 -23.20
CA ARG A 107 -18.34 7.69 -24.60
C ARG A 107 -17.35 6.56 -24.76
N ALA A 108 -17.16 5.62 -23.83
CA ALA A 108 -16.30 4.48 -24.12
C ALA A 108 -17.02 3.58 -25.15
N PHE A 109 -16.30 3.10 -26.17
CA PHE A 109 -16.76 1.94 -26.92
C PHE A 109 -16.39 0.71 -26.11
N ALA A 110 -17.32 -0.26 -26.00
CA ALA A 110 -16.89 -1.63 -25.80
C ALA A 110 -16.08 -2.00 -27.05
N THR A 111 -14.76 -1.91 -26.98
CA THR A 111 -13.92 -2.60 -27.96
C THR A 111 -14.33 -4.08 -27.93
N PRO A 112 -14.41 -4.77 -29.08
CA PRO A 112 -14.80 -6.17 -29.08
C PRO A 112 -13.76 -6.95 -28.25
N PHE A 113 -14.18 -7.45 -27.09
CA PHE A 113 -13.34 -8.06 -26.06
C PHE A 113 -12.50 -7.06 -25.25
N PRO A 114 -12.28 -7.33 -23.94
CA PRO A 114 -11.95 -6.30 -22.95
C PRO A 114 -10.72 -5.56 -23.44
N CYS A 115 -10.62 -4.28 -23.09
CA CYS A 115 -9.33 -3.59 -23.13
C CYS A 115 -8.35 -4.54 -22.45
N GLY A 116 -7.56 -5.29 -23.21
CA GLY A 116 -6.67 -6.30 -22.64
C GLY A 116 -5.74 -5.56 -21.70
N GLY A 117 -5.23 -6.22 -20.66
CA GLY A 117 -4.33 -5.56 -19.70
C GLY A 117 -3.18 -4.78 -20.37
N GLU A 118 -2.82 -5.12 -21.62
CA GLU A 118 -1.84 -4.41 -22.45
C GLU A 118 -2.24 -2.98 -22.88
N GLU A 119 -3.52 -2.62 -22.86
CA GLU A 119 -4.00 -1.25 -23.16
C GLU A 119 -4.40 -0.47 -21.91
N LEU A 120 -4.08 -0.98 -20.72
CA LEU A 120 -4.29 -0.30 -19.44
C LEU A 120 -3.00 0.40 -19.00
N ALA A 121 -3.15 1.59 -18.43
CA ALA A 121 -2.04 2.36 -17.88
C ALA A 121 -2.44 3.01 -16.56
N VAL A 122 -1.47 3.13 -15.65
CA VAL A 122 -1.61 3.96 -14.45
C VAL A 122 -1.31 5.39 -14.85
N HIS A 123 -2.34 6.22 -14.90
CA HIS A 123 -2.23 7.63 -15.30
C HIS A 123 -1.98 8.56 -14.11
N ASP A 124 -2.42 8.16 -12.93
CA ASP A 124 -2.24 8.92 -11.70
C ASP A 124 -2.15 7.97 -10.49
N ARG A 125 -1.62 8.47 -9.37
CA ARG A 125 -1.45 7.70 -8.14
C ARG A 125 -1.34 8.59 -6.92
N GLU A 126 -1.78 8.06 -5.78
CA GLU A 126 -1.75 8.71 -4.47
C GLU A 126 -1.13 7.76 -3.45
N GLY A 127 -0.31 8.28 -2.53
CA GLY A 127 0.32 7.47 -1.47
C GLY A 127 1.46 6.54 -1.90
N LEU A 128 1.80 6.43 -3.19
CA LEU A 128 2.86 5.55 -3.72
C LEU A 128 4.13 6.28 -4.17
N GLY A 129 4.24 7.59 -3.93
CA GLY A 129 5.38 8.39 -4.38
C GLY A 129 5.64 8.29 -5.89
N SER A 130 6.89 8.26 -6.31
CA SER A 130 7.28 8.17 -7.73
C SER A 130 7.50 6.73 -8.24
N ALA A 131 6.68 5.76 -7.82
CA ALA A 131 6.78 4.33 -8.16
C ALA A 131 6.69 3.96 -9.67
N GLY A 132 6.85 4.93 -10.58
CA GLY A 132 6.77 4.76 -12.04
C GLY A 132 5.38 5.01 -12.62
N GLU A 133 5.31 5.18 -13.94
CA GLU A 133 4.07 5.36 -14.72
C GLU A 133 3.62 4.05 -15.41
N GLY A 134 4.32 2.93 -15.12
CA GLY A 134 4.01 1.64 -15.72
C GLY A 134 2.78 0.98 -15.09
N TYR A 135 2.08 0.17 -15.87
CA TYR A 135 1.08 -0.78 -15.36
C TYR A 135 1.79 -1.99 -14.75
N ASP A 136 2.50 -1.77 -13.64
CA ASP A 136 3.26 -2.77 -12.88
C ASP A 136 2.61 -2.96 -11.50
N LEU A 137 1.51 -3.71 -11.48
CA LEU A 137 0.74 -3.95 -10.25
C LEU A 137 1.54 -4.73 -9.22
N GLU A 138 2.45 -5.61 -9.64
CA GLU A 138 3.33 -6.35 -8.73
C GLU A 138 4.24 -5.38 -7.95
N HIS A 139 4.89 -4.45 -8.66
CA HIS A 139 5.72 -3.43 -8.02
C HIS A 139 4.90 -2.53 -7.10
N LEU A 140 3.73 -2.05 -7.54
CA LEU A 140 2.87 -1.15 -6.76
C LEU A 140 2.37 -1.83 -5.47
N CYS A 141 1.93 -3.08 -5.54
CA CYS A 141 1.53 -3.86 -4.36
C CYS A 141 2.72 -4.15 -3.43
N ALA A 142 3.92 -4.36 -3.98
CA ALA A 142 5.11 -4.57 -3.17
C ALA A 142 5.55 -3.28 -2.43
N VAL A 143 5.37 -2.11 -3.06
CA VAL A 143 5.54 -0.80 -2.39
C VAL A 143 4.47 -0.58 -1.31
N ALA A 144 3.21 -0.92 -1.58
CA ALA A 144 2.14 -0.85 -0.58
C ALA A 144 2.45 -1.74 0.64
N ALA A 145 2.97 -2.95 0.43
CA ALA A 145 3.41 -3.83 1.50
C ALA A 145 4.54 -3.21 2.35
N LEU A 146 5.48 -2.49 1.73
CA LEU A 146 6.51 -1.76 2.49
C LEU A 146 5.93 -0.61 3.30
N LEU A 147 4.94 0.11 2.76
CA LEU A 147 4.28 1.20 3.48
C LEU A 147 3.52 0.68 4.71
N GLU A 148 2.93 -0.52 4.64
CA GLU A 148 2.33 -1.19 5.80
C GLU A 148 3.36 -1.56 6.87
N ASP A 149 4.56 -2.00 6.45
CA ASP A 149 5.66 -2.36 7.37
C ASP A 149 6.30 -1.14 8.06
N PHE A 150 6.24 0.03 7.42
CA PHE A 150 6.89 1.26 7.88
C PHE A 150 5.90 2.44 7.90
N PRO A 151 5.10 2.59 8.97
CA PRO A 151 4.00 3.57 9.05
C PRO A 151 4.47 5.03 9.01
N GLU A 152 5.71 5.31 9.39
CA GLU A 152 6.34 6.63 9.28
C GLU A 152 6.68 7.01 7.83
N ARG A 153 6.37 6.14 6.86
CA ARG A 153 6.57 6.34 5.40
C ARG A 153 7.98 6.75 4.94
N PRO A 154 9.09 6.26 5.52
CA PRO A 154 10.44 6.47 4.96
C PRO A 154 10.61 5.85 3.57
N VAL A 155 9.73 4.90 3.22
CA VAL A 155 9.75 4.08 2.01
C VAL A 155 9.82 4.92 0.74
N LEU A 156 8.99 5.98 0.64
CA LEU A 156 8.92 6.80 -0.58
C LEU A 156 10.23 7.55 -0.83
N ALA A 157 10.83 8.04 0.24
CA ALA A 157 12.11 8.73 0.23
C ALA A 157 13.25 7.76 -0.15
N TYR A 158 13.24 6.55 0.43
CA TYR A 158 14.29 5.55 0.21
C TYR A 158 14.20 4.89 -1.18
N LEU A 159 13.01 4.65 -1.72
CA LEU A 159 12.82 4.05 -3.05
C LEU A 159 13.45 4.88 -4.18
N SER A 160 13.51 6.20 -4.02
CA SER A 160 14.15 7.11 -4.99
C SER A 160 15.67 6.89 -5.08
N GLU A 161 16.28 6.30 -4.05
CA GLU A 161 17.72 6.10 -3.94
C GLU A 161 18.19 4.75 -4.46
N VAL A 162 17.33 3.73 -4.32
CA VAL A 162 17.62 2.35 -4.74
C VAL A 162 17.04 2.02 -6.11
N ASP A 163 16.86 3.04 -6.97
CA ASP A 163 16.29 2.90 -8.32
C ASP A 163 14.98 2.09 -8.35
N ARG A 164 14.13 2.27 -7.33
CA ARG A 164 12.85 1.55 -7.14
C ARG A 164 12.99 0.04 -6.94
N ASP A 165 14.14 -0.47 -6.51
CA ASP A 165 14.25 -1.86 -6.07
C ASP A 165 13.57 -2.03 -4.70
N VAL A 166 12.44 -2.72 -4.68
CA VAL A 166 11.62 -2.92 -3.47
C VAL A 166 12.33 -3.82 -2.47
N GLU A 167 13.07 -4.83 -2.91
CA GLU A 167 13.74 -5.74 -1.99
C GLU A 167 14.97 -5.06 -1.37
N GLN A 168 15.73 -4.32 -2.17
CA GLN A 168 16.81 -3.50 -1.65
C GLN A 168 16.29 -2.42 -0.69
N ALA A 169 15.14 -1.81 -1.01
CA ALA A 169 14.48 -0.88 -0.10
C ALA A 169 14.09 -1.57 1.22
N ARG A 170 13.50 -2.76 1.15
CA ARG A 170 13.11 -3.56 2.32
C ARG A 170 14.28 -3.86 3.23
N GLU A 171 15.37 -4.38 2.67
CA GLU A 171 16.58 -4.73 3.43
C GLU A 171 17.22 -3.47 4.02
N GLY A 172 17.40 -2.43 3.22
CA GLY A 172 18.00 -1.17 3.66
C GLY A 172 17.19 -0.47 4.75
N LEU A 173 15.86 -0.45 4.63
CA LEU A 173 14.99 0.09 5.67
C LEU A 173 15.07 -0.74 6.95
N ARG A 174 15.09 -2.07 6.86
CA ARG A 174 15.15 -2.92 8.05
C ARG A 174 16.47 -2.78 8.81
N ASP A 175 17.58 -2.69 8.11
CA ASP A 175 18.92 -2.75 8.71
C ASP A 175 19.47 -1.38 9.08
N SER A 176 19.13 -0.34 8.31
CA SER A 176 19.70 1.00 8.47
C SER A 176 18.73 2.03 9.03
N TYR A 177 17.40 1.84 8.97
CA TYR A 177 16.47 2.89 9.41
C TYR A 177 16.51 3.08 10.92
N ALA A 178 16.80 4.31 11.36
CA ALA A 178 16.90 4.67 12.77
C ALA A 178 15.58 5.23 13.32
N GLY A 179 14.77 5.90 12.47
CA GLY A 179 13.51 6.54 12.86
C GLY A 179 13.24 7.87 12.13
N SER A 180 12.19 8.57 12.57
CA SER A 180 11.76 9.88 12.10
C SER A 180 11.79 10.91 13.24
N TRP A 181 12.22 12.15 12.93
CA TRP A 181 12.24 13.30 13.84
C TRP A 181 11.79 14.56 13.11
N ASN A 182 11.44 15.65 13.83
CA ASN A 182 11.07 16.91 13.17
C ASN A 182 12.28 17.65 12.59
N SER A 183 13.49 17.29 13.03
CA SER A 183 14.74 17.83 12.48
C SER A 183 15.94 16.91 12.79
N ALA A 184 17.01 17.03 12.01
CA ALA A 184 18.27 16.36 12.29
C ALA A 184 18.88 16.77 13.65
N ALA A 185 18.62 18.00 14.11
CA ALA A 185 19.07 18.48 15.42
C ALA A 185 18.37 17.74 16.58
N GLU A 186 17.07 17.51 16.46
CA GLU A 186 16.29 16.76 17.45
C GLU A 186 16.75 15.30 17.53
N TRP A 187 17.02 14.67 16.38
CA TRP A 187 17.62 13.35 16.33
C TRP A 187 18.99 13.32 17.04
N ALA A 188 19.87 14.28 16.75
CA ALA A 188 21.21 14.34 17.34
C ALA A 188 21.18 14.47 18.86
N GLU A 189 20.27 15.28 19.39
CA GLU A 189 20.05 15.41 20.83
C GLU A 189 19.55 14.08 21.44
N SER A 190 18.52 13.48 20.85
CA SER A 190 17.97 12.18 21.28
C SER A 190 19.03 11.08 21.25
N TRP A 191 19.87 11.03 20.21
CA TRP A 191 20.96 10.07 20.12
C TRP A 191 22.00 10.28 21.21
N ALA A 192 22.35 11.53 21.52
CA ALA A 192 23.32 11.85 22.56
C ALA A 192 22.81 11.52 23.97
N GLU A 193 21.50 11.64 24.19
CA GLU A 193 20.82 11.15 25.40
C GLU A 193 20.97 9.63 25.53
N ASP A 194 20.64 8.89 24.48
CA ASP A 194 20.72 7.43 24.47
C ASP A 194 22.15 6.89 24.59
N ALA A 195 23.13 7.63 24.07
CA ALA A 195 24.54 7.26 24.12
C ALA A 195 25.16 7.37 25.53
N ASP A 196 24.46 7.99 26.50
CA ASP A 196 24.88 8.13 27.90
C ASP A 196 26.34 8.63 28.05
N LEU A 197 26.64 9.73 27.38
CA LEU A 197 28.01 10.27 27.29
C LEU A 197 28.52 10.87 28.62
N GLY A 198 27.67 11.02 29.64
CA GLY A 198 28.02 11.57 30.96
C GLY A 198 28.46 13.05 30.94
N VAL A 199 27.97 13.81 29.96
CA VAL A 199 28.31 15.23 29.73
C VAL A 199 27.07 16.13 29.60
N GLU A 200 25.96 15.73 30.20
CA GLU A 200 24.64 16.34 30.10
C GLU A 200 24.65 17.82 30.49
N GLN A 201 25.52 18.20 31.43
CA GLN A 201 25.75 19.61 31.81
C GLN A 201 26.20 20.52 30.65
N LEU A 202 26.71 19.96 29.56
CA LEU A 202 27.18 20.70 28.38
C LEU A 202 26.11 20.86 27.30
N TRP A 203 25.04 20.06 27.30
CA TRP A 203 24.01 20.04 26.25
C TRP A 203 23.40 21.42 25.92
N PRO A 204 23.12 22.32 26.88
CA PRO A 204 22.59 23.66 26.56
C PRO A 204 23.54 24.54 25.73
N TYR A 205 24.80 24.14 25.57
CA TYR A 205 25.82 24.84 24.80
C TYR A 205 26.17 24.13 23.50
N VAL A 206 25.57 22.96 23.23
CA VAL A 206 25.82 22.19 22.01
C VAL A 206 24.95 22.73 20.89
N ASP A 207 25.55 22.92 19.73
CA ASP A 207 24.81 23.19 18.49
C ASP A 207 24.49 21.85 17.82
N TRP A 208 23.32 21.30 18.13
CA TRP A 208 22.89 19.98 17.65
C TRP A 208 22.72 19.93 16.13
N ALA A 209 22.37 21.06 15.49
CA ALA A 209 22.24 21.12 14.04
C ALA A 209 23.60 20.95 13.35
N HIS A 210 24.64 21.64 13.84
CA HIS A 210 26.00 21.44 13.33
C HIS A 210 26.52 20.04 13.64
N PHE A 211 26.24 19.51 14.83
CA PHE A 211 26.66 18.15 15.18
C PHE A 211 26.05 17.09 14.25
N ALA A 212 24.74 17.17 13.98
CA ALA A 212 24.08 16.26 13.05
C ALA A 212 24.67 16.38 11.62
N HIS A 213 24.93 17.61 11.17
CA HIS A 213 25.53 17.86 9.86
C HIS A 213 26.95 17.29 9.74
N ASP A 214 27.76 17.39 10.79
CA ASP A 214 29.11 16.81 10.82
C ASP A 214 29.07 15.28 10.72
N LEU A 215 28.13 14.62 11.40
CA LEU A 215 27.93 13.17 11.30
C LEU A 215 27.48 12.74 9.89
N GLU A 216 26.62 13.54 9.27
CA GLU A 216 26.19 13.30 7.89
C GLU A 216 27.34 13.49 6.88
N LEU A 217 28.15 14.53 7.04
CA LEU A 217 29.35 14.75 6.23
C LEU A 217 30.42 13.67 6.45
N GLY A 218 30.51 13.15 7.67
CA GLY A 218 31.35 12.01 8.03
C GLY A 218 30.91 10.70 7.39
N GLY A 219 29.63 10.62 7.01
CA GLY A 219 29.02 9.45 6.41
C GLY A 219 28.59 8.38 7.41
N ASP A 220 28.59 8.68 8.71
CA ASP A 220 28.10 7.78 9.77
C ASP A 220 26.57 7.64 9.72
N VAL A 221 25.91 8.73 9.31
CA VAL A 221 24.46 8.78 9.14
C VAL A 221 24.09 9.46 7.83
N ARG A 222 22.85 9.22 7.42
CA ARG A 222 22.23 9.85 6.27
C ARG A 222 20.86 10.38 6.67
N THR A 223 20.52 11.57 6.21
CA THR A 223 19.19 12.15 6.37
C THR A 223 18.41 12.13 5.06
N VAL A 224 17.09 11.93 5.15
CA VAL A 224 16.15 12.13 4.03
C VAL A 224 14.91 12.83 4.54
N GLU A 225 14.52 13.95 3.91
CA GLU A 225 13.32 14.69 4.28
C GLU A 225 12.09 14.18 3.51
N ALA A 226 11.01 13.83 4.22
CA ALA A 226 9.73 13.44 3.64
C ALA A 226 8.57 13.87 4.55
N GLU A 227 7.46 14.33 3.96
CA GLU A 227 6.23 14.70 4.69
C GLU A 227 6.40 15.70 5.86
N GLY A 228 7.49 16.49 5.85
CA GLY A 228 7.79 17.46 6.91
C GLY A 228 8.60 16.89 8.09
N SER A 229 8.99 15.62 8.00
CA SER A 229 9.86 14.92 8.95
C SER A 229 11.22 14.58 8.31
N VAL A 230 12.22 14.40 9.16
CA VAL A 230 13.57 13.94 8.79
C VAL A 230 13.70 12.46 9.17
N HIS A 231 13.91 11.62 8.17
CA HIS A 231 14.18 10.20 8.32
C HIS A 231 15.69 9.95 8.38
N MET A 232 16.12 9.23 9.42
CA MET A 232 17.54 8.97 9.68
C MET A 232 17.90 7.53 9.34
N PHE A 233 19.06 7.37 8.71
CA PHE A 233 19.58 6.07 8.30
C PHE A 233 21.05 5.91 8.72
N TRP A 234 21.39 4.77 9.32
CA TRP A 234 22.76 4.35 9.61
C TRP A 234 23.49 3.87 8.35
N ARG A 235 24.79 4.16 8.25
CA ARG A 235 25.66 3.80 7.12
C ARG A 235 26.83 2.92 7.53
#